data_AF-A0A6G4XIH9-F1
#
_entry.id   AF-A0A6G4XIH9-F1
#
_cell.length_a   1.000
_cell.length_b   1.000
_cell.length_c   1.000
_cell.angle_alpha   90.00
_cell.angle_beta   90.00
_cell.angle_gamma   90.00
#
_symmetry.space_group_name_H-M   'P 1'
#
loop_
_entity.id
_entity.type
_entity.pdbx_description
1 polymer ?
#
loop_
_entity_poly.entity_id
_entity_poly.type
_entity_poly.pdbx_seq_one_letter_code
_entity_poly.pdbx_strand_id
1 'polypeptide(L)'
;MAAEGSFSDNGDIFNSHDTCSDGHSSVLQVDATPLSPNENDYDWKIQVTTGAGTSKDVPHNYSEGTQVGIRACVYEGSTKLRCSLWKFGRA
;
A
#
# COMPACT_ATOMS: atom_id res chain seq x y z
N MET A 1 6.51 -9.12 -12.32
CA MET A 1 6.75 -8.15 -11.23
C MET A 1 5.44 -7.46 -10.92
N ALA A 2 4.76 -7.88 -9.86
CA ALA A 2 3.53 -7.25 -9.40
C ALA A 2 3.60 -7.04 -7.89
N ALA A 3 3.26 -5.85 -7.43
CA ALA A 3 2.94 -5.60 -6.04
C ALA A 3 1.42 -5.57 -5.96
N GLU A 4 0.85 -6.39 -5.08
CA GLU A 4 -0.59 -6.42 -4.86
C GLU A 4 -0.91 -5.86 -3.47
N GLY A 5 -1.95 -5.06 -3.42
CA GLY A 5 -2.41 -4.39 -2.22
C GLY A 5 -3.91 -4.57 -2.08
N SER A 6 -4.36 -5.00 -0.91
CA SER A 6 -5.79 -5.06 -0.57
C SER A 6 -6.06 -4.42 0.78
N PHE A 7 -7.21 -3.77 0.85
CA PHE A 7 -7.78 -3.19 2.05
C PHE A 7 -9.11 -3.91 2.32
N SER A 8 -9.32 -4.36 3.55
CA SER A 8 -10.59 -4.93 4.02
C SER A 8 -11.14 -4.05 5.13
N ASP A 9 -12.39 -3.59 4.98
CA ASP A 9 -13.07 -2.70 5.92
C ASP A 9 -13.48 -3.39 7.23
N ASN A 10 -13.53 -4.73 7.23
CA ASN A 10 -13.85 -5.55 8.40
C ASN A 10 -12.64 -5.70 9.35
N GLY A 11 -12.07 -4.57 9.81
CA GLY A 11 -10.93 -4.49 10.74
C GLY A 11 -9.72 -3.65 10.30
N ASP A 12 -9.87 -2.80 9.28
CA ASP A 12 -8.82 -1.93 8.72
C ASP A 12 -7.46 -2.61 8.49
N ILE A 13 -7.50 -3.77 7.83
CA ILE A 13 -6.28 -4.55 7.57
C ILE A 13 -5.75 -4.19 6.19
N PHE A 14 -4.56 -3.62 6.17
CA PHE A 14 -3.80 -3.34 4.97
C PHE A 14 -2.87 -4.51 4.65
N ASN A 15 -3.15 -5.21 3.56
CA ASN A 15 -2.31 -6.30 3.07
C ASN A 15 -1.45 -5.81 1.91
N SER A 16 -0.13 -5.95 2.04
CA SER A 16 0.82 -5.81 0.94
C SER A 16 1.39 -7.17 0.61
N HIS A 17 1.22 -7.63 -0.63
CA HIS A 17 1.80 -8.86 -1.14
C HIS A 17 2.89 -8.54 -2.18
N ASP A 18 4.12 -8.94 -1.89
CA ASP A 18 5.25 -8.77 -2.79
C ASP A 18 5.37 -9.98 -3.72
N THR A 19 5.21 -9.84 -5.03
CA THR A 19 5.54 -10.90 -6.02
C THR A 19 6.75 -10.54 -6.88
N CYS A 20 7.52 -9.53 -6.48
CA CYS A 20 8.66 -9.06 -7.26
C CYS A 20 9.83 -10.03 -7.14
N SER A 21 10.56 -10.22 -8.24
CA SER A 21 11.79 -11.02 -8.26
C SER A 21 12.87 -10.38 -7.36
N ASP A 22 13.84 -11.18 -6.91
CA ASP A 22 14.92 -10.76 -6.02
C ASP A 22 15.52 -9.38 -6.38
N GLY A 23 15.65 -8.51 -5.37
CA GLY A 23 16.18 -7.15 -5.48
C GLY A 23 15.12 -6.04 -5.50
N HIS A 24 13.84 -6.39 -5.58
CA HIS A 24 12.72 -5.45 -5.54
C HIS A 24 11.96 -5.53 -4.21
N SER A 25 11.26 -4.45 -3.87
CA SER A 25 10.44 -4.33 -2.67
C SER A 25 9.04 -3.85 -3.02
N SER A 26 8.01 -4.53 -2.53
CA SER A 26 6.65 -4.02 -2.53
C SER A 26 6.46 -2.94 -1.47
N VAL A 27 5.85 -1.83 -1.86
CA VAL A 27 5.46 -0.75 -0.96
C VAL A 27 3.98 -0.46 -1.14
N LEU A 28 3.17 -0.69 -0.12
CA LEU A 28 1.78 -0.22 -0.07
C LEU A 28 1.77 1.19 0.53
N GLN A 29 1.29 2.16 -0.22
CA GLN A 29 1.09 3.52 0.26
C GLN A 29 -0.38 3.69 0.62
N VAL A 30 -0.62 4.38 1.73
CA VAL A 30 -1.94 4.61 2.31
C VAL A 30 -2.12 6.11 2.52
N ASP A 31 -3.24 6.62 2.04
CA ASP A 31 -3.68 8.00 2.19
C ASP A 31 -5.11 7.99 2.72
N ALA A 32 -5.43 8.79 3.74
CA ALA A 32 -6.76 8.84 4.34
C ALA A 32 -7.31 10.27 4.33
N THR A 33 -8.63 10.44 4.54
CA THR A 33 -9.21 11.78 4.43
C THR A 33 -8.63 12.78 5.43
N PRO A 34 -8.38 14.05 5.02
CA PRO A 34 -8.60 14.58 3.68
C PRO A 34 -7.56 14.06 2.67
N LEU A 35 -8.03 13.36 1.63
CA LEU A 35 -7.15 12.74 0.64
C LEU A 35 -6.41 13.85 -0.08
N SER A 36 -5.09 13.77 -0.09
CA SER A 36 -4.26 14.69 -0.85
C SER A 36 -4.01 14.04 -2.21
N PRO A 37 -4.72 14.43 -3.27
CA PRO A 37 -4.69 13.73 -4.57
C PRO A 37 -3.36 13.86 -5.33
N ASN A 38 -2.33 14.43 -4.71
CA ASN A 38 -1.01 14.52 -5.30
C ASN A 38 -0.34 13.15 -5.26
N GLU A 39 0.15 12.67 -6.41
CA GLU A 39 0.81 11.36 -6.54
C GLU A 39 2.09 11.17 -5.70
N ASN A 40 2.46 12.12 -4.85
CA ASN A 40 3.59 12.05 -3.93
C ASN A 40 3.20 12.26 -2.46
N ASP A 41 1.92 12.48 -2.16
CA ASP A 41 1.43 12.63 -0.79
C ASP A 41 0.71 11.33 -0.38
N TYR A 42 1.08 10.82 0.78
CA TYR A 42 0.47 9.66 1.42
C TYR A 42 0.76 9.80 2.92
N ASP A 43 -0.20 9.49 3.78
CA ASP A 43 -0.02 9.58 5.23
C ASP A 43 1.09 8.63 5.72
N TRP A 44 1.08 7.38 5.23
CA TRP A 44 2.06 6.37 5.60
C TRP A 44 2.20 5.26 4.56
N LYS A 45 3.23 4.43 4.72
CA LYS A 45 3.50 3.31 3.83
C LYS A 45 3.94 2.06 4.56
N ILE A 46 3.64 0.92 3.97
CA ILE A 46 4.12 -0.41 4.35
C ILE A 46 5.15 -0.82 3.31
N GLN A 47 6.41 -0.97 3.73
CA GLN A 47 7.46 -1.52 2.87
C GLN A 47 7.71 -2.99 3.25
N VAL A 48 7.63 -3.86 2.25
CA VAL A 48 7.97 -5.28 2.31
C VAL A 48 9.24 -5.46 1.50
N THR A 49 10.35 -5.78 2.16
CA THR A 49 11.69 -5.93 1.55
C THR A 49 12.19 -7.37 1.50
N THR A 50 11.43 -8.32 2.04
CA THR A 50 11.89 -9.69 2.34
C THR A 50 11.75 -10.70 1.19
N GLY A 51 11.47 -10.24 -0.03
CA GLY A 51 11.47 -11.06 -1.24
C GLY A 51 10.10 -11.61 -1.63
N ALA A 52 10.06 -12.19 -2.84
CA ALA A 52 8.86 -12.70 -3.51
C ALA A 52 8.03 -13.64 -2.62
N GLY A 53 6.72 -13.44 -2.59
CA GLY A 53 5.74 -14.20 -1.81
C GLY A 53 5.50 -13.68 -0.39
N THR A 54 6.14 -12.59 0.03
CA THR A 54 5.95 -12.08 1.40
C THR A 54 4.73 -11.16 1.48
N SER A 55 3.82 -11.48 2.41
CA SER A 55 2.72 -10.60 2.80
C SER A 55 3.03 -9.88 4.10
N LYS A 56 2.60 -8.62 4.22
CA LYS A 56 2.59 -7.90 5.49
C LYS A 56 1.23 -7.27 5.73
N ASP A 57 0.65 -7.62 6.87
CA ASP A 57 -0.58 -7.05 7.39
C ASP A 57 -0.25 -5.98 8.43
N VAL A 58 -0.81 -4.79 8.26
CA VAL A 58 -0.70 -3.72 9.25
C VAL A 58 -2.12 -3.32 9.65
N PRO A 59 -2.53 -3.55 10.91
CA PRO A 59 -3.78 -3.04 11.41
C PRO A 59 -3.66 -1.54 11.66
N HIS A 60 -4.62 -0.75 11.18
CA HIS A 60 -4.66 0.68 11.46
C HIS A 60 -6.10 1.18 11.56
N ASN A 61 -6.56 1.52 12.76
CA ASN A 61 -7.95 1.93 12.94
C ASN A 61 -8.22 3.32 12.36
N TYR A 62 -9.15 3.39 11.41
CA TYR A 62 -9.72 4.65 10.94
C TYR A 62 -11.10 4.89 11.56
N SER A 63 -11.54 6.15 11.60
CA SER A 63 -12.91 6.45 12.03
C SER A 63 -13.90 6.01 10.94
N GLU A 64 -15.03 5.40 11.33
CA GLU A 64 -16.07 4.98 10.39
C GLU A 64 -16.46 6.13 9.45
N GLY A 65 -16.48 5.86 8.15
CA GLY A 65 -16.74 6.84 7.09
C GLY A 65 -15.50 7.57 6.57
N THR A 66 -14.31 7.29 7.10
CA THR A 66 -13.04 7.79 6.56
C THR A 66 -12.81 7.18 5.17
N GLN A 67 -12.59 8.00 4.15
CA GLN A 67 -12.17 7.51 2.84
C GLN A 67 -10.68 7.20 2.87
N VAL A 68 -10.32 5.98 2.48
CA VAL A 68 -8.94 5.49 2.49
C VAL A 68 -8.55 5.15 1.06
N GLY A 69 -7.50 5.78 0.55
CA GLY A 69 -6.81 5.43 -0.67
C GLY A 69 -5.64 4.50 -0.37
N ILE A 70 -5.51 3.42 -1.15
CA ILE A 70 -4.31 2.60 -1.18
C ILE A 70 -3.75 2.48 -2.59
N ARG A 71 -2.44 2.41 -2.72
CA ARG A 71 -1.80 1.95 -3.96
C ARG A 71 -0.57 1.13 -3.64
N ALA A 72 -0.38 0.07 -4.42
CA ALA A 72 0.83 -0.73 -4.37
C ALA A 72 1.87 -0.17 -5.35
N CYS A 73 3.11 -0.02 -4.90
CA CYS A 73 4.26 0.44 -5.66
C CYS A 73 5.40 -0.57 -5.55
N VAL A 74 6.21 -0.67 -6.60
CA VAL A 74 7.43 -1.47 -6.65
C VAL A 74 8.62 -0.52 -6.54
N TYR A 75 9.54 -0.85 -5.64
CA TYR A 75 10.79 -0.12 -5.41
C TYR A 75 12.01 -1.02 -5.66
N GLU A 76 13.10 -0.42 -6.12
CA GLU A 76 14.43 -1.03 -6.18
C GLU A 76 15.36 -0.16 -5.32
N GLY A 77 15.68 -0.64 -4.11
CA GLY A 77 16.32 0.20 -3.09
C GLY A 77 15.45 1.43 -2.74
N SER A 78 15.94 2.62 -3.04
CA SER A 78 15.23 3.90 -2.83
C SER A 78 14.47 4.39 -4.08
N THR A 79 14.61 3.71 -5.21
CA THR A 79 14.04 4.15 -6.48
C THR A 79 12.65 3.57 -6.68
N LYS A 80 11.65 4.43 -6.88
CA LYS A 80 10.28 4.04 -7.23
C LYS A 80 10.24 3.59 -8.70
N LEU A 81 10.00 2.32 -8.97
CA LEU A 81 9.94 1.77 -10.33
C LEU A 81 8.56 1.97 -10.95
N ARG A 82 7.51 1.50 -10.27
CA ARG A 82 6.14 1.55 -10.78
C ARG A 82 5.13 1.62 -9.64
N CYS A 83 4.00 2.28 -9.85
CA CYS A 83 2.86 2.21 -8.96
C CYS A 83 1.61 1.75 -9.72
N SER A 84 0.73 1.07 -8.99
CA SER A 84 -0.66 0.87 -9.39
C SER A 84 -1.45 2.16 -9.19
N LEU A 85 -2.65 2.21 -9.79
CA LEU A 85 -3.60 3.28 -9.54
C LEU A 85 -4.09 3.23 -8.10
N TRP A 86 -4.45 4.39 -7.55
CA TRP A 86 -5.12 4.48 -6.26
C TRP A 86 -6.44 3.72 -6.30
N LYS A 87 -6.63 2.84 -5.32
CA LYS A 87 -7.90 2.19 -5.01
C LYS A 87 -8.44 2.83 -3.75
N PHE A 88 -9.67 3.33 -3.81
CA PHE A 88 -10.31 3.98 -2.67
C PHE A 88 -11.33 3.03 -2.05
N GLY A 89 -11.31 2.95 -0.72
CA GLY A 89 -12.30 2.31 0.12
C GLY A 89 -12.82 3.27 1.18
N ARG A 90 -13.79 2.82 1.96
CA ARG A 90 -14.21 3.49 3.20
C ARG A 90 -13.94 2.52 4.35
N ALA A 91 -13.41 3.05 5.44
CA ALA A 91 -13.36 2.38 6.73
C ALA A 91 -14.70 2.49 7.45
#